data_AF-A0AA43CJC5-F1
#
_entry.id   AF-A0AA43CJC5-F1
#
_cell.length_a   1.000
_cell.length_b   1.000
_cell.length_c   1.000
_cell.angle_alpha   90.00
_cell.angle_beta   90.00
_cell.angle_gamma   90.00
#
_symmetry.space_group_name_H-M   'P 1'
#
loop_
_entity.id
_entity.type
_entity.pdbx_description
1 polymer ?
#
loop_
_entity_poly.entity_id
_entity_poly.type
_entity_poly.pdbx_seq_one_letter_code
_entity_poly.pdbx_strand_id
1 'polypeptide(L)'
;MPVYRILNYVLRYDLDQNRPWVIFHYKDGTATKNVNWFPPKEDAVYLADTLRNEKPIFYVVSTAGSGRKWITTSSEMIGEEET
;
A
#
# COMPACT_ATOMS: atom_id res chain seq x y z
N MET A 1 2.50 12.57 -9.31
CA MET A 1 2.44 11.50 -8.28
C MET A 1 2.12 10.17 -8.95
N PRO A 2 3.04 9.20 -9.01
CA PRO A 2 2.73 7.87 -9.52
C PRO A 2 1.72 7.13 -8.64
N VAL A 3 0.71 6.55 -9.27
CA VAL A 3 -0.34 5.73 -8.65
C VAL A 3 -0.33 4.37 -9.32
N TYR A 4 -0.15 3.31 -8.53
CA TYR A 4 -0.02 1.95 -9.04
C TYR A 4 -1.14 1.07 -8.51
N ARG A 5 -1.86 0.38 -9.41
CA ARG A 5 -2.86 -0.61 -9.00
C ARG A 5 -2.15 -1.83 -8.41
N ILE A 6 -2.55 -2.20 -7.20
CA ILE A 6 -2.11 -3.42 -6.54
C ILE A 6 -2.84 -4.60 -7.19
N LEU A 7 -2.07 -5.55 -7.71
CA LEU A 7 -2.58 -6.76 -8.35
C LEU A 7 -2.87 -7.86 -7.33
N ASN A 8 -2.04 -7.93 -6.29
CA ASN A 8 -2.16 -8.88 -5.20
C ASN A 8 -1.44 -8.34 -3.95
N TYR A 9 -1.84 -8.82 -2.78
CA TYR A 9 -1.13 -8.56 -1.54
C TYR A 9 -1.08 -9.79 -0.65
N VAL A 10 -0.08 -9.84 0.22
CA VAL A 10 0.11 -10.94 1.18
C VAL A 10 0.22 -10.34 2.58
N LEU A 11 -0.59 -10.86 3.50
CA LEU A 11 -0.55 -10.55 4.92
C LEU A 11 0.13 -11.70 5.66
N ARG A 12 1.16 -11.40 6.44
CA ARG A 12 1.89 -12.36 7.27
C ARG A 12 2.11 -11.81 8.67
N TYR A 13 2.27 -12.72 9.61
CA TYR A 13 2.73 -12.40 10.96
C TYR A 13 4.03 -13.15 11.21
N ASP A 14 5.11 -12.43 11.50
CA ASP A 14 6.39 -13.00 11.88
C ASP A 14 6.36 -13.29 13.39
N LEU A 15 6.43 -14.57 13.77
CA LEU A 15 6.37 -15.00 15.16
C LEU A 15 7.67 -14.73 15.92
N ASP A 16 8.82 -14.79 15.24
CA ASP A 16 10.15 -14.61 15.85
C ASP A 16 10.41 -13.13 16.16
N GLN A 17 9.95 -12.24 15.28
CA GLN A 17 10.06 -10.78 15.43
C GLN A 17 8.78 -10.15 15.99
N ASN A 18 7.76 -10.97 16.21
CA ASN A 18 6.46 -10.61 16.73
C ASN A 18 5.84 -9.42 15.96
N ARG A 19 5.96 -9.36 14.63
CA ARG A 19 5.54 -8.18 13.84
C ARG A 19 4.76 -8.54 12.58
N PRO A 20 3.78 -7.71 12.17
CA PRO A 20 3.06 -7.90 10.91
C PRO A 20 3.95 -7.57 9.72
N TRP A 21 3.69 -8.24 8.60
CA TRP A 21 4.34 -7.99 7.33
C TRP A 21 3.31 -8.00 6.19
N VAL A 22 3.25 -6.89 5.47
CA VAL A 22 2.41 -6.72 4.29
C VAL A 22 3.31 -6.63 3.04
N ILE A 23 3.00 -7.43 2.02
CA ILE A 23 3.69 -7.40 0.73
C ILE A 23 2.68 -6.99 -0.33
N PHE A 24 2.95 -5.90 -1.05
CA PHE A 24 2.13 -5.47 -2.19
C PHE A 24 2.83 -5.80 -3.50
N HIS A 25 2.08 -6.38 -4.44
CA HIS A 25 2.54 -6.64 -5.81
C HIS A 25 1.79 -5.71 -6.76
N TYR A 26 2.53 -4.89 -7.52
CA TYR A 26 1.95 -3.97 -8.50
C TYR A 26 2.75 -3.99 -9.81
N LYS A 27 2.16 -3.44 -10.87
CA LYS A 27 2.85 -3.24 -12.15
C LYS A 27 3.31 -1.80 -12.30
N ASP A 28 4.55 -1.64 -12.73
CA ASP A 28 5.11 -0.38 -13.23
C ASP A 28 5.49 -0.60 -14.71
N GLY A 29 4.60 -0.18 -15.60
CA GLY A 29 4.65 -0.55 -17.02
C GLY A 29 4.61 -2.07 -17.21
N THR A 30 5.68 -2.64 -17.74
CA THR A 30 5.81 -4.09 -17.99
C THR A 30 6.42 -4.86 -16.82
N ALA A 31 7.02 -4.17 -15.85
CA ALA A 31 7.71 -4.80 -14.72
C ALA A 31 6.76 -5.02 -13.53
N THR A 32 6.82 -6.21 -12.94
CA THR A 32 6.20 -6.46 -11.63
C THR A 32 7.16 -5.97 -10.53
N LYS A 33 6.63 -5.17 -9.60
CA LYS A 33 7.35 -4.63 -8.45
C LYS A 33 6.68 -5.09 -7.17
N ASN A 34 7.50 -5.23 -6.12
CA ASN A 34 7.07 -5.62 -4.79
C ASN A 34 7.45 -4.54 -3.77
N VAL A 35 6.55 -4.27 -2.83
CA VAL A 35 6.83 -3.42 -1.66
C VAL A 35 6.60 -4.25 -0.40
N ASN A 36 7.64 -4.37 0.41
CA ASN A 36 7.57 -4.98 1.73
C ASN A 36 7.38 -3.89 2.77
N TRP A 37 6.29 -3.96 3.52
CA TRP A 37 5.94 -3.00 4.55
C TRP A 37 5.70 -3.72 5.89
N PHE A 38 6.27 -3.16 6.96
CA PHE A 38 6.11 -3.65 8.32
C PHE A 38 5.33 -2.59 9.12
N PRO A 39 3.99 -2.62 9.11
CA PRO A 39 3.21 -1.67 9.88
C PRO A 39 3.40 -1.88 11.39
N PRO A 40 3.07 -0.89 12.22
CA PRO A 40 2.92 -1.09 13.65
C PRO A 40 1.93 -2.23 13.96
N LYS A 41 2.16 -2.95 15.07
CA LYS A 41 1.32 -4.12 15.43
C LYS A 41 -0.14 -3.74 15.68
N GLU A 42 -0.35 -2.57 16.28
CA GLU A 42 -1.67 -2.02 16.62
C GLU A 42 -2.51 -1.78 15.36
N ASP A 43 -1.87 -1.36 14.26
CA ASP A 43 -2.54 -1.08 12.99
C ASP A 43 -2.81 -2.34 12.16
N ALA A 44 -2.21 -3.49 12.52
CA ALA A 44 -2.21 -4.69 11.69
C ALA A 44 -3.61 -5.30 11.50
N VAL A 45 -4.43 -5.28 12.55
CA VAL A 45 -5.81 -5.81 12.52
C VAL A 45 -6.68 -4.93 11.64
N TYR A 46 -6.62 -3.62 11.83
CA TYR A 46 -7.36 -2.65 11.03
C TYR A 46 -6.95 -2.71 9.54
N LEU A 47 -5.65 -2.83 9.27
CA LEU A 47 -5.12 -3.05 7.92
C LEU A 47 -5.62 -4.35 7.30
N ALA A 48 -5.63 -5.45 8.05
CA ALA A 48 -6.09 -6.72 7.54
C ALA A 48 -7.57 -6.68 7.13
N ASP A 49 -8.41 -6.03 7.94
CA ASP A 49 -9.84 -5.85 7.62
C ASP A 49 -10.05 -4.93 6.42
N THR A 50 -9.36 -3.78 6.40
CA THR A 50 -9.44 -2.83 5.28
C THR A 50 -9.03 -3.51 3.98
N LEU A 51 -7.87 -4.19 3.96
CA LEU A 51 -7.33 -4.80 2.75
C LEU A 51 -8.19 -5.99 2.26
N ARG A 52 -8.78 -6.79 3.17
CA ARG A 52 -9.63 -7.93 2.79
C ARG A 52 -10.94 -7.53 2.14
N ASN A 53 -11.55 -6.44 2.61
CA ASN A 53 -12.87 -6.01 2.16
C ASN A 53 -12.81 -5.11 0.92
N GLU A 54 -11.67 -4.45 0.68
CA GLU A 54 -11.54 -3.45 -0.36
C GLU A 54 -10.86 -4.00 -1.62
N LYS A 55 -11.57 -3.92 -2.76
CA LYS A 55 -10.99 -4.14 -4.09
C LYS A 55 -11.65 -3.16 -5.07
N PRO A 56 -10.90 -2.30 -5.79
CA PRO A 56 -9.43 -2.28 -5.97
C PRO A 56 -8.65 -1.51 -4.89
N ILE A 57 -7.33 -1.77 -4.82
CA ILE A 57 -6.38 -1.06 -3.93
C ILE A 57 -5.24 -0.47 -4.78
N PHE A 58 -4.75 0.71 -4.41
CA PHE A 58 -3.69 1.45 -5.07
C PHE A 58 -2.56 1.78 -4.11
N TYR A 59 -1.34 1.77 -4.63
CA TYR A 59 -0.12 2.21 -3.95
C TYR A 59 0.37 3.51 -4.59
N VAL A 60 0.58 4.53 -3.77
CA VAL A 60 0.85 5.90 -4.21
C VAL A 60 2.23 6.34 -3.75
N VAL A 61 2.97 7.00 -4.64
CA VAL A 61 4.30 7.56 -4.33
C VAL A 61 4.28 9.07 -4.59
N SER A 62 4.41 9.89 -3.54
CA SER A 62 4.50 11.34 -3.70
C SER A 62 5.84 11.75 -4.31
N THR A 63 5.76 12.49 -5.41
CA THR A 63 6.91 13.12 -6.08
C THR A 63 7.22 14.51 -5.53
N ALA A 64 6.35 15.06 -4.68
CA ALA A 64 6.52 16.37 -4.08
C ALA A 64 7.45 16.28 -2.86
N GLY A 65 8.77 16.24 -3.11
CA GLY A 65 9.88 16.49 -2.17
C GLY A 65 10.01 15.63 -0.90
N SER A 66 8.97 14.92 -0.50
CA SER A 66 8.81 14.29 0.81
C SER A 66 8.97 12.77 0.77
N GLY A 67 9.00 12.18 -0.43
CA GLY A 67 9.11 10.72 -0.61
C GLY A 67 7.99 9.90 0.04
N ARG A 68 6.88 10.57 0.43
CA ARG A 68 5.76 9.96 1.14
C ARG A 68 5.09 8.91 0.27
N LYS A 69 4.64 7.83 0.89
CA LYS A 69 3.99 6.69 0.25
C LYS A 69 2.79 6.28 1.08
N TRP A 70 1.70 5.88 0.43
CA TRP A 70 0.51 5.38 1.12
C TRP A 70 -0.26 4.40 0.23
N ILE A 71 -1.25 3.75 0.83
CA ILE A 71 -2.23 2.91 0.14
C ILE A 71 -3.61 3.57 0.21
N THR A 72 -4.42 3.36 -0.81
CA THR A 72 -5.80 3.87 -0.88
C THR A 72 -6.68 2.95 -1.71
N THR A 73 -7.99 3.04 -1.53
CA THR A 73 -9.01 2.33 -2.31
C THR A 73 -9.55 3.18 -3.46
N SER A 74 -9.37 4.50 -3.39
CA SER A 74 -9.66 5.43 -4.49
C SER A 74 -8.43 5.62 -5.36
N SER A 75 -8.61 5.69 -6.68
CA SER A 75 -7.53 5.98 -7.62
C SER A 75 -7.24 7.48 -7.80
N GLU A 76 -7.72 8.33 -6.90
CA GLU A 76 -7.56 9.78 -7.05
C GLU A 76 -6.09 10.19 -7.00
N MET A 77 -5.69 10.98 -8.00
CA MET A 77 -4.48 11.77 -7.95
C MET A 77 -4.65 12.83 -6.85
N ILE A 78 -4.43 12.45 -5.60
CA ILE A 78 -4.38 13.40 -4.48
C ILE A 78 -3.33 14.48 -4.83
N GLY A 79 -3.84 15.68 -5.08
CA GLY A 79 -3.19 16.75 -5.85
C GLY A 79 -4.20 17.70 -6.52
N GLU A 80 -5.48 17.33 -6.62
CA GLU A 80 -6.61 18.22 -6.95
C GLU A 80 -7.46 18.56 -5.70
N GLU A 81 -6.88 19.22 -4.71
CA GLU A 81 -7.56 20.07 -3.70
C GLU A 81 -6.55 21.18 -3.39
N GLU A 82 -6.79 22.48 -3.48
CA GLU A 82 -7.83 23.35 -4.02
C GLU A 82 -7.06 24.46 -4.77
N THR A 83 -7.70 25.19 -5.68
CA THR A 83 -7.18 26.42 -6.31
C THR A 83 -6.44 27.37 -5.36
#